data_AF-A0A1U7XYC9-F1
#
_entry.id   AF-A0A1U7XYC9-F1
#
_cell.length_a   1.000
_cell.length_b   1.000
_cell.length_c   1.000
_cell.angle_alpha   90.00
_cell.angle_beta   90.00
_cell.angle_gamma   90.00
#
_symmetry.space_group_name_H-M   'P 1'
#
loop_
_entity.id
_entity.type
_entity.pdbx_description
1 polymer ?
#
loop_
_entity_poly.entity_id
_entity_poly.type
_entity_poly.pdbx_seq_one_letter_code
_entity_poly.pdbx_strand_id
1 'polypeptide(L)'
;CVASPMDTVTETSMAVAMAALGGIGMVHYNNTISQQASIIRAAKSHKIPFSADLIFATPSDSIHSADEFANSPCIFVTESGNKQSKLLGHVSKSDWKNLSNKEARISAYMNTSPVTLPSSYDFNDVAGYMASKKLDFVALVNEEEENGEVVNLVTSADTERIKGLPKLGLSSLGEDGKFLVGAAVGTRESDKERLEHLVKEGINAVVIDSSQGNSLYQ
;
A
#
# COMPACT_ATOMS: atom_id res chain seq x y z
N CYS A 1 7.84 -17.75 -9.29
CA CYS A 1 8.16 -18.03 -7.87
C CYS A 1 6.94 -17.76 -7.01
N VAL A 2 6.77 -18.48 -5.89
CA VAL A 2 5.63 -18.33 -4.97
C VAL A 2 6.14 -18.13 -3.55
N ALA A 3 5.63 -17.12 -2.83
CA ALA A 3 5.96 -16.91 -1.43
C ALA A 3 5.00 -17.70 -0.51
N SER A 4 5.57 -18.30 0.54
CA SER A 4 4.87 -19.18 1.48
C SER A 4 3.82 -18.42 2.32
N PRO A 5 2.66 -19.03 2.62
CA PRO A 5 1.62 -18.41 3.46
C PRO A 5 1.93 -18.48 4.96
N MET A 6 3.03 -17.87 5.37
CA MET A 6 3.43 -17.74 6.76
C MET A 6 3.29 -16.29 7.22
N ASP A 7 2.87 -16.09 8.48
CA ASP A 7 2.74 -14.77 9.11
C ASP A 7 4.06 -13.97 9.09
N THR A 8 5.18 -14.65 9.24
CA THR A 8 6.52 -14.07 9.19
C THR A 8 7.05 -13.81 7.77
N VAL A 9 6.30 -14.20 6.74
CA VAL A 9 6.76 -14.14 5.34
C VAL A 9 5.86 -13.28 4.48
N THR A 10 4.55 -13.58 4.43
CA THR A 10 3.66 -13.01 3.39
C THR A 10 2.49 -12.23 3.95
N GLU A 11 2.70 -10.93 4.10
CA GLU A 11 1.66 -9.90 4.22
C GLU A 11 1.64 -9.02 2.94
N THR A 12 1.01 -7.83 3.02
CA THR A 12 0.81 -6.91 1.89
C THR A 12 2.09 -6.65 1.10
N SER A 13 3.17 -6.27 1.79
CA SER A 13 4.42 -5.85 1.16
C SER A 13 5.09 -6.98 0.37
N MET A 14 5.13 -8.20 0.93
CA MET A 14 5.68 -9.37 0.25
C MET A 14 4.82 -9.81 -0.93
N ALA A 15 3.49 -9.83 -0.78
CA ALA A 15 2.59 -10.20 -1.86
C ALA A 15 2.75 -9.27 -3.07
N VAL A 16 2.83 -7.96 -2.82
CA VAL A 16 3.06 -6.94 -3.84
C VAL A 16 4.45 -7.09 -4.48
N ALA A 17 5.50 -7.29 -3.68
CA ALA A 17 6.86 -7.47 -4.19
C ALA A 17 6.98 -8.72 -5.09
N MET A 18 6.39 -9.83 -4.67
CA MET A 18 6.36 -11.06 -5.47
C MET A 18 5.63 -10.86 -6.78
N ALA A 19 4.45 -10.24 -6.76
CA ALA A 19 3.67 -9.98 -7.97
C ALA A 19 4.41 -9.04 -8.94
N ALA A 20 5.06 -7.99 -8.42
CA ALA A 20 5.84 -7.07 -9.25
C ALA A 20 7.06 -7.70 -9.92
N LEU A 21 7.60 -8.79 -9.35
CA LEU A 21 8.72 -9.56 -9.92
C LEU A 21 8.25 -10.75 -10.79
N GLY A 22 6.97 -10.80 -11.17
CA GLY A 22 6.39 -11.90 -11.97
C GLY A 22 6.13 -13.19 -11.18
N GLY A 23 6.13 -13.11 -9.85
CA GLY A 23 5.73 -14.18 -8.94
C GLY A 23 4.32 -13.99 -8.40
N ILE A 24 4.02 -14.64 -7.27
CA ILE A 24 2.77 -14.46 -6.51
C ILE A 24 3.05 -14.70 -5.03
N GLY A 25 2.44 -13.91 -4.15
CA GLY A 25 2.45 -14.15 -2.71
C GLY A 25 1.15 -14.78 -2.23
N MET A 26 1.26 -15.77 -1.33
CA MET A 26 0.11 -16.38 -0.66
C MET A 26 -0.04 -15.77 0.74
N VAL A 27 -1.09 -14.99 0.98
CA VAL A 27 -1.34 -14.36 2.29
C VAL A 27 -1.76 -15.41 3.31
N HIS A 28 -1.09 -15.45 4.46
CA HIS A 28 -1.40 -16.38 5.56
C HIS A 28 -2.78 -16.11 6.20
N TYR A 29 -3.33 -17.11 6.91
CA TYR A 29 -4.63 -17.01 7.59
C TYR A 29 -4.53 -17.00 9.13
N ASN A 30 -3.32 -16.81 9.68
CA ASN A 30 -3.06 -16.64 11.12
C ASN A 30 -3.47 -15.22 11.59
N ASN A 31 -4.71 -14.83 11.31
CA ASN A 31 -5.30 -13.51 11.56
C ASN A 31 -6.84 -13.63 11.45
N THR A 32 -7.57 -12.56 11.77
CA THR A 32 -9.03 -12.55 11.57
C THR A 32 -9.38 -12.52 10.09
N ILE A 33 -10.61 -12.92 9.73
CA ILE A 33 -11.12 -12.86 8.36
C ILE A 33 -11.01 -11.43 7.79
N SER A 34 -11.38 -10.43 8.60
CA SER A 34 -11.32 -9.02 8.19
C SER A 34 -9.89 -8.52 7.98
N GLN A 35 -8.94 -8.96 8.82
CA GLN A 35 -7.53 -8.61 8.67
C GLN A 35 -6.95 -9.21 7.39
N GLN A 36 -7.19 -10.50 7.12
CA GLN A 36 -6.74 -11.14 5.89
C GLN A 36 -7.29 -10.44 4.65
N ALA A 37 -8.61 -10.16 4.65
CA ALA A 37 -9.28 -9.43 3.58
C ALA A 37 -8.67 -8.03 3.38
N SER A 38 -8.37 -7.31 4.47
CA SER A 38 -7.71 -6.01 4.42
C SER A 38 -6.30 -6.09 3.79
N ILE A 39 -5.52 -7.12 4.13
CA ILE A 39 -4.20 -7.37 3.53
C ILE A 39 -4.32 -7.60 2.02
N ILE A 40 -5.26 -8.42 1.58
CA ILE A 40 -5.51 -8.69 0.14
C ILE A 40 -5.94 -7.41 -0.56
N ARG A 41 -6.92 -6.69 0.00
CA ARG A 41 -7.41 -5.42 -0.55
C ARG A 41 -6.26 -4.43 -0.74
N ALA A 42 -5.43 -4.29 0.29
CA ALA A 42 -4.25 -3.44 0.24
C ALA A 42 -3.29 -3.92 -0.85
N ALA A 43 -2.97 -5.22 -0.93
CA ALA A 43 -2.07 -5.73 -1.96
C ALA A 43 -2.61 -5.50 -3.39
N LYS A 44 -3.92 -5.70 -3.59
CA LYS A 44 -4.62 -5.47 -4.86
C LYS A 44 -4.76 -3.99 -5.22
N SER A 45 -4.75 -3.07 -4.25
CA SER A 45 -4.79 -1.63 -4.51
C SER A 45 -3.44 -1.08 -4.97
N HIS A 46 -2.35 -1.82 -4.77
CA HIS A 46 -1.04 -1.44 -5.31
C HIS A 46 -0.98 -1.76 -6.81
N LYS A 47 -0.52 -0.80 -7.60
CA LYS A 47 -0.10 -1.00 -8.99
C LYS A 47 1.42 -1.02 -9.14
N ILE A 48 2.14 -0.61 -8.09
CA ILE A 48 3.58 -0.47 -8.08
C ILE A 48 4.11 -0.88 -6.70
N PRO A 49 5.22 -1.64 -6.60
CA PRO A 49 5.72 -2.16 -5.34
C PRO A 49 6.47 -1.09 -4.55
N PHE A 50 5.75 -0.31 -3.74
CA PHE A 50 6.33 0.76 -2.92
C PHE A 50 6.07 0.54 -1.44
N SER A 51 6.98 1.09 -0.62
CA SER A 51 7.12 0.74 0.80
C SER A 51 6.76 1.87 1.76
N ALA A 52 6.41 3.07 1.26
CA ALA A 52 6.11 4.19 2.13
C ALA A 52 4.72 4.05 2.76
N ASP A 53 4.66 4.13 4.08
CA ASP A 53 3.40 4.13 4.82
C ASP A 53 2.58 5.38 4.48
N LEU A 54 1.29 5.22 4.27
CA LEU A 54 0.37 6.34 4.12
C LEU A 54 -0.11 6.78 5.50
N ILE A 55 0.38 7.92 5.96
CA ILE A 55 0.07 8.48 7.27
C ILE A 55 -0.78 9.73 7.07
N PHE A 56 -1.88 9.82 7.80
CA PHE A 56 -2.88 10.88 7.67
C PHE A 56 -3.06 11.61 9.00
N ALA A 57 -3.26 12.92 8.92
CA ALA A 57 -3.57 13.80 10.06
C ALA A 57 -4.57 14.88 9.66
N THR A 58 -5.16 15.56 10.64
CA THR A 58 -6.02 16.72 10.46
C THR A 58 -5.23 18.03 10.55
N PRO A 59 -5.73 19.15 10.00
CA PRO A 59 -5.09 20.46 10.15
C PRO A 59 -5.00 20.95 11.61
N SER A 60 -5.82 20.40 12.51
CA SER A 60 -5.84 20.73 13.94
C SER A 60 -4.82 19.96 14.76
N ASP A 61 -4.28 18.86 14.24
CA ASP A 61 -3.32 18.03 14.95
C ASP A 61 -1.95 18.71 15.07
N SER A 62 -1.10 18.17 15.93
CA SER A 62 0.30 18.56 16.12
C SER A 62 1.17 17.32 16.05
N ILE A 63 2.35 17.46 15.44
CA ILE A 63 3.33 16.37 15.32
C ILE A 63 4.40 16.58 16.39
N HIS A 64 4.47 15.65 17.34
CA HIS A 64 5.31 15.74 18.53
C HIS A 64 6.65 15.02 18.35
N SER A 65 6.67 13.89 17.62
CA SER A 65 7.88 13.11 17.36
C SER A 65 8.12 12.86 15.88
N ALA A 66 9.41 12.66 15.53
CA ALA A 66 9.80 12.19 14.21
C ALA A 66 9.30 10.77 13.91
N ASP A 67 8.95 10.02 14.95
CA ASP A 67 8.45 8.64 14.86
C ASP A 67 7.04 8.58 14.28
N GLU A 68 6.27 9.66 14.37
CA GLU A 68 4.92 9.76 13.76
C GLU A 68 4.96 9.70 12.24
N PHE A 69 6.11 10.01 11.63
CA PHE A 69 6.31 9.82 10.20
C PHE A 69 6.62 8.36 9.82
N ALA A 70 6.91 7.48 10.78
CA ALA A 70 7.42 6.13 10.55
C ALA A 70 8.48 6.11 9.41
N ASN A 71 8.26 5.27 8.40
CA ASN A 71 9.08 5.18 7.19
C ASN A 71 8.66 6.15 6.08
N SER A 72 7.58 6.91 6.27
CA SER A 72 7.10 7.88 5.29
C SER A 72 7.97 9.15 5.25
N PRO A 73 8.23 9.72 4.06
CA PRO A 73 8.85 11.04 3.94
C PRO A 73 7.88 12.18 4.33
N CYS A 74 6.57 11.93 4.40
CA CYS A 74 5.57 12.95 4.70
C CYS A 74 4.33 12.42 5.43
N ILE A 75 3.61 13.33 6.09
CA ILE A 75 2.26 13.08 6.61
C ILE A 75 1.27 13.83 5.71
N PHE A 76 0.25 13.13 5.22
CA PHE A 76 -0.83 13.73 4.44
C PHE A 76 -1.84 14.40 5.36
N VAL A 77 -2.26 15.61 5.00
CA VAL A 77 -3.26 16.36 5.76
C VAL A 77 -4.57 16.29 5.02
N THR A 78 -5.58 15.73 5.68
CA THR A 78 -6.93 15.57 5.11
C THR A 78 -7.97 16.16 6.04
N GLU A 79 -9.18 16.44 5.56
CA GLU A 79 -10.23 17.07 6.37
C GLU A 79 -10.57 16.26 7.64
N SER A 80 -10.57 14.93 7.56
CA SER A 80 -10.96 14.06 8.67
C SER A 80 -9.82 13.22 9.24
N GLY A 81 -8.58 13.41 8.77
CA GLY A 81 -7.41 12.67 9.23
C GLY A 81 -7.36 11.22 8.74
N ASN A 82 -8.10 10.90 7.67
CA ASN A 82 -8.11 9.58 7.06
C ASN A 82 -8.08 9.68 5.53
N LYS A 83 -7.74 8.55 4.90
CA LYS A 83 -7.61 8.42 3.45
C LYS A 83 -8.88 8.78 2.65
N GLN A 84 -10.07 8.57 3.21
CA GLN A 84 -11.36 8.75 2.52
C GLN A 84 -11.82 10.22 2.48
N SER A 85 -10.99 11.13 2.97
CA SER A 85 -11.30 12.56 3.01
C SER A 85 -10.37 13.36 2.13
N LYS A 86 -10.85 14.54 1.75
CA LYS A 86 -10.18 15.40 0.79
C LYS A 86 -8.77 15.73 1.25
N LEU A 87 -7.80 15.53 0.35
CA LEU A 87 -6.41 15.93 0.57
C LEU A 87 -6.30 17.46 0.58
N LEU A 88 -5.90 18.02 1.71
CA LEU A 88 -5.69 19.45 1.91
C LEU A 88 -4.23 19.85 1.70
N GLY A 89 -3.30 18.93 1.97
CA GLY A 89 -1.88 19.23 1.94
C GLY A 89 -1.01 18.09 2.45
N HIS A 90 0.26 18.39 2.69
CA HIS A 90 1.19 17.47 3.33
C HIS A 90 2.18 18.23 4.22
N VAL A 91 2.80 17.51 5.14
CA VAL A 91 3.95 17.94 5.92
C VAL A 91 5.12 17.04 5.57
N SER A 92 6.22 17.59 5.07
CA SER A 92 7.45 16.83 4.84
C SER A 92 8.21 16.63 6.14
N LYS A 93 8.82 15.46 6.33
CA LYS A 93 9.65 15.13 7.50
C LYS A 93 10.85 16.07 7.64
N SER A 94 11.43 16.50 6.52
CA SER A 94 12.51 17.50 6.46
C SER A 94 12.06 18.86 7.00
N ASP A 95 10.89 19.33 6.56
CA ASP A 95 10.38 20.66 6.90
C ASP A 95 9.99 20.69 8.38
N TRP A 96 9.32 19.65 8.86
CA TRP A 96 8.98 19.53 10.29
C TRP A 96 10.22 19.48 11.19
N LYS A 97 11.29 18.78 10.78
CA LYS A 97 12.55 18.76 11.55
C LYS A 97 13.19 20.14 11.70
N ASN A 98 12.99 21.01 10.72
CA ASN A 98 13.52 22.37 10.69
C ASN A 98 12.61 23.41 11.38
N LEU A 99 11.42 23.02 11.84
CA LEU A 99 10.52 23.91 12.58
C LEU A 99 11.11 24.28 13.94
N SER A 100 11.04 25.57 14.26
CA SER A 100 11.42 26.11 15.57
C SER A 100 10.39 25.80 16.65
N ASN A 101 9.11 25.85 16.31
CA ASN A 101 8.00 25.53 17.22
C ASN A 101 7.29 24.24 16.78
N LYS A 102 7.57 23.13 17.46
CA LYS A 102 6.99 21.82 17.19
C LYS A 102 5.63 21.59 17.86
N GLU A 103 5.20 22.50 18.75
CA GLU A 103 3.87 22.46 19.37
C GLU A 103 2.81 23.16 18.52
N ALA A 104 3.22 23.83 17.44
CA ALA A 104 2.30 24.46 16.51
C ALA A 104 1.42 23.41 15.81
N ARG A 105 0.17 23.80 15.50
CA ARG A 105 -0.75 22.99 14.70
C ARG A 105 -0.24 22.83 13.28
N ILE A 106 -0.52 21.68 12.67
CA ILE A 106 -0.16 21.33 11.29
C ILE A 106 -0.60 22.41 10.29
N SER A 107 -1.81 22.96 10.46
CA SER A 107 -2.34 24.04 9.62
C SER A 107 -1.44 25.27 9.49
N ALA A 108 -0.54 25.53 10.45
CA ALA A 108 0.34 26.69 10.42
C ALA A 108 1.55 26.53 9.49
N TYR A 109 1.95 25.29 9.15
CA TYR A 109 3.18 25.01 8.39
C TYR A 109 3.02 23.95 7.30
N MET A 110 1.85 23.34 7.15
CA MET A 110 1.61 22.38 6.07
C MET A 110 1.74 23.02 4.69
N ASN A 111 2.18 22.25 3.71
CA ASN A 111 2.15 22.65 2.32
C ASN A 111 0.75 22.37 1.74
N THR A 112 0.04 23.42 1.33
CA THR A 112 -1.34 23.38 0.82
C THR A 112 -1.44 23.03 -0.67
N SER A 113 -0.31 22.90 -1.37
CA SER A 113 -0.26 22.55 -2.79
C SER A 113 0.53 21.25 -3.00
N PRO A 114 0.00 20.10 -2.53
CA PRO A 114 0.65 18.82 -2.72
C PRO A 114 0.72 18.49 -4.22
N VAL A 115 1.87 17.99 -4.66
CA VAL A 115 1.98 17.45 -6.02
C VAL A 115 1.37 16.06 -6.02
N THR A 116 0.32 15.88 -6.82
CA THR A 116 -0.39 14.62 -6.97
C THR A 116 -0.37 14.16 -8.42
N LEU A 117 -0.49 12.85 -8.63
CA LEU A 117 -0.69 12.24 -9.93
C LEU A 117 -1.88 11.27 -9.88
N PRO A 118 -2.53 10.98 -11.01
CA PRO A 118 -3.62 10.01 -11.05
C PRO A 118 -3.13 8.59 -10.71
N SER A 119 -3.92 7.85 -9.95
CA SER A 119 -3.67 6.43 -9.62
C SER A 119 -3.75 5.50 -10.84
N SER A 120 -4.20 6.01 -11.99
CA SER A 120 -4.19 5.32 -13.27
C SER A 120 -2.81 5.24 -13.90
N TYR A 121 -1.88 6.12 -13.52
CA TYR A 121 -0.54 6.20 -14.12
C TYR A 121 0.29 4.96 -13.80
N ASP A 122 1.11 4.54 -14.75
CA ASP A 122 2.05 3.45 -14.55
C ASP A 122 3.34 3.93 -13.86
N PHE A 123 4.23 3.00 -13.54
CA PHE A 123 5.50 3.33 -12.92
C PHE A 123 6.38 4.25 -13.77
N ASN A 124 6.42 4.07 -15.09
CA ASN A 124 7.29 4.84 -15.98
C ASN A 124 6.79 6.28 -16.11
N ASP A 125 5.47 6.48 -16.18
CA ASP A 125 4.84 7.80 -16.20
C ASP A 125 5.18 8.56 -14.92
N VAL A 126 4.99 7.93 -13.76
CA VAL A 126 5.29 8.52 -12.46
C VAL A 126 6.78 8.81 -12.32
N ALA A 127 7.65 7.83 -12.62
CA ALA A 127 9.10 7.99 -12.52
C ALA A 127 9.64 9.05 -13.49
N GLY A 128 9.07 9.16 -14.69
CA GLY A 128 9.39 10.19 -15.68
C GLY A 128 8.98 11.58 -15.19
N TYR A 129 7.76 11.71 -14.65
CA TYR A 129 7.28 12.95 -14.07
C TYR A 129 8.16 13.41 -12.89
N MET A 130 8.43 12.52 -11.93
CA MET A 130 9.30 12.80 -10.79
C MET A 130 10.70 13.24 -11.23
N ALA A 131 11.30 12.56 -12.21
CA ALA A 131 12.62 12.92 -12.74
C ALA A 131 12.62 14.31 -13.42
N SER A 132 11.57 14.62 -14.18
CA SER A 132 11.45 15.91 -14.89
C SER A 132 11.30 17.10 -13.94
N LYS A 133 10.57 16.90 -12.83
CA LYS A 133 10.29 17.92 -11.82
C LYS A 133 11.26 17.89 -10.64
N LYS A 134 12.18 16.90 -10.60
CA LYS A 134 13.13 16.66 -9.50
C LYS A 134 12.42 16.55 -8.15
N LEU A 135 11.35 15.76 -8.09
CA LEU A 135 10.56 15.56 -6.88
C LEU A 135 11.14 14.42 -6.05
N ASP A 136 11.19 14.62 -4.73
CA ASP A 136 11.59 13.58 -3.78
C ASP A 136 10.48 12.55 -3.55
N PHE A 137 9.21 12.97 -3.66
CA PHE A 137 8.06 12.07 -3.59
C PHE A 137 6.85 12.66 -4.33
N VAL A 138 5.88 11.82 -4.64
CA VAL A 138 4.59 12.21 -5.23
C VAL A 138 3.47 11.29 -4.74
N ALA A 139 2.31 11.87 -4.43
CA ALA A 139 1.14 11.11 -4.02
C ALA A 139 0.32 10.68 -5.24
N LEU A 140 -0.14 9.44 -5.24
CA LEU A 140 -1.11 8.94 -6.22
C LEU A 140 -2.50 9.08 -5.64
N VAL A 141 -3.39 9.76 -6.37
CA VAL A 141 -4.77 10.02 -5.96
C VAL A 141 -5.75 9.33 -6.89
N ASN A 142 -6.83 8.79 -6.34
CA ASN A 142 -7.92 8.27 -7.14
C ASN A 142 -8.81 9.43 -7.62
N GLU A 143 -8.83 9.69 -8.92
CA GLU A 143 -9.64 10.77 -9.52
C GLU A 143 -11.12 10.42 -9.67
N GLU A 144 -11.50 9.14 -9.54
CA GLU A 144 -12.91 8.71 -9.63
C GLU A 144 -13.75 9.15 -8.43
N GLU A 145 -13.12 9.49 -7.30
CA GLU A 145 -13.79 9.99 -6.11
C GLU A 145 -13.69 11.52 -6.06
N GLU A 146 -14.80 12.23 -5.83
CA GLU A 146 -14.90 13.71 -5.79
C GLU A 146 -13.84 14.39 -4.88
N ASN A 147 -13.25 13.64 -3.95
CA ASN A 147 -12.34 14.15 -2.92
C ASN A 147 -10.86 13.80 -3.14
N GLY A 148 -10.51 13.00 -4.15
CA GLY A 148 -9.11 12.65 -4.45
C GLY A 148 -8.43 11.86 -3.34
N GLU A 149 -8.94 10.66 -3.01
CA GLU A 149 -8.34 9.76 -2.00
C GLU A 149 -6.88 9.44 -2.37
N VAL A 150 -5.96 9.65 -1.42
CA VAL A 150 -4.56 9.24 -1.59
C VAL A 150 -4.49 7.72 -1.46
N VAL A 151 -4.19 7.06 -2.58
CA VAL A 151 -4.09 5.60 -2.64
C VAL A 151 -2.67 5.10 -2.51
N ASN A 152 -1.67 5.94 -2.80
CA ASN A 152 -0.26 5.54 -2.74
C ASN A 152 0.70 6.74 -2.65
N LEU A 153 1.95 6.47 -2.28
CA LEU A 153 3.03 7.43 -2.21
C LEU A 153 4.27 6.84 -2.88
N VAL A 154 4.81 7.57 -3.86
CA VAL A 154 6.00 7.15 -4.61
C VAL A 154 7.16 8.04 -4.22
N THR A 155 8.28 7.46 -3.83
CA THR A 155 9.49 8.21 -3.44
C THR A 155 10.61 8.08 -4.49
N SER A 156 11.54 9.02 -4.51
CA SER A 156 12.72 8.96 -5.37
C SER A 156 13.54 7.70 -5.10
N ALA A 157 13.73 7.36 -3.82
CA ALA A 157 14.38 6.12 -3.38
C ALA A 157 13.68 4.87 -3.93
N ASP A 158 12.34 4.87 -3.96
CA ASP A 158 11.57 3.79 -4.58
C ASP A 158 11.81 3.70 -6.09
N THR A 159 11.83 4.83 -6.80
CA THR A 159 12.11 4.82 -8.25
C THR A 159 13.51 4.32 -8.57
N GLU A 160 14.52 4.68 -7.77
CA GLU A 160 15.88 4.19 -7.91
C GLU A 160 15.98 2.70 -7.61
N ARG A 161 15.35 2.26 -6.51
CA ARG A 161 15.27 0.84 -6.14
C ARG A 161 14.66 0.02 -7.26
N ILE A 162 13.51 0.41 -7.80
CA ILE A 162 12.85 -0.32 -8.89
C ILE A 162 13.67 -0.30 -10.17
N LYS A 163 14.30 0.82 -10.54
CA LYS A 163 15.22 0.88 -11.69
C LYS A 163 16.44 -0.02 -11.52
N GLY A 164 16.90 -0.20 -10.28
CA GLY A 164 18.01 -1.07 -9.90
C GLY A 164 17.63 -2.55 -9.80
N LEU A 165 16.34 -2.89 -9.72
CA LEU A 165 15.91 -4.28 -9.77
C LEU A 165 16.24 -4.84 -11.16
N PRO A 166 16.70 -6.11 -11.24
CA PRO A 166 16.83 -6.76 -12.54
C PRO A 166 15.47 -6.70 -13.24
N LYS A 167 15.46 -6.48 -14.56
CA LYS A 167 14.23 -6.45 -15.39
C LYS A 167 13.60 -7.85 -15.50
N LEU A 168 13.25 -8.43 -14.35
CA LEU A 168 12.79 -9.79 -14.15
C LEU A 168 11.30 -9.86 -14.51
N GLY A 169 11.05 -10.06 -15.81
CA GLY A 169 9.74 -10.45 -16.32
C GLY A 169 8.67 -9.36 -16.30
N LEU A 170 7.52 -9.71 -16.87
CA LEU A 170 6.29 -8.93 -16.72
C LEU A 170 5.76 -9.14 -15.30
N SER A 171 5.28 -8.06 -14.67
CA SER A 171 4.53 -8.15 -13.43
C SER A 171 3.37 -9.14 -13.58
N SER A 172 3.13 -9.92 -12.54
CA SER A 172 1.96 -10.79 -12.44
C SER A 172 0.72 -9.94 -12.17
N LEU A 173 0.00 -9.61 -13.24
CA LEU A 173 -1.25 -8.85 -13.19
C LEU A 173 -2.42 -9.76 -13.56
N GLY A 174 -3.57 -9.53 -12.92
CA GLY A 174 -4.85 -10.10 -13.31
C GLY A 174 -5.43 -9.40 -14.55
N GLU A 175 -6.54 -9.93 -15.04
CA GLU A 175 -7.31 -9.30 -16.13
C GLU A 175 -7.83 -7.90 -15.76
N ASP A 176 -7.96 -7.64 -14.46
CA ASP A 176 -8.31 -6.35 -13.85
C ASP A 176 -7.15 -5.34 -13.82
N GLY A 177 -5.96 -5.72 -14.29
CA GLY A 177 -4.75 -4.90 -14.26
C GLY A 177 -4.15 -4.71 -12.86
N LYS A 178 -4.65 -5.42 -11.84
CA LYS A 178 -4.13 -5.39 -10.46
C LYS A 178 -3.17 -6.55 -10.23
N PHE A 179 -2.29 -6.46 -9.23
CA PHE A 179 -1.39 -7.56 -8.90
C PHE A 179 -2.13 -8.87 -8.62
N LEU A 180 -1.54 -9.99 -9.02
CA LEU A 180 -2.03 -11.31 -8.62
C LEU A 180 -1.67 -11.55 -7.16
N VAL A 181 -2.70 -11.83 -6.35
CA VAL A 181 -2.55 -12.12 -4.92
C VAL A 181 -3.26 -13.42 -4.61
N GLY A 182 -2.58 -14.34 -3.93
CA GLY A 182 -3.19 -15.54 -3.41
C GLY A 182 -3.40 -15.48 -1.90
N ALA A 183 -4.17 -16.41 -1.36
CA ALA A 183 -4.32 -16.56 0.09
C ALA A 183 -4.40 -18.05 0.48
N ALA A 184 -3.92 -18.34 1.69
CA ALA A 184 -4.16 -19.62 2.32
C ALA A 184 -5.48 -19.59 3.11
N VAL A 185 -6.15 -20.72 3.18
CA VAL A 185 -7.31 -20.96 4.05
C VAL A 185 -7.18 -22.36 4.65
N GLY A 186 -7.80 -22.56 5.81
CA GLY A 186 -7.97 -23.89 6.38
C GLY A 186 -9.10 -24.66 5.69
N THR A 187 -9.48 -25.76 6.33
CA THR A 187 -10.48 -26.73 5.86
C THR A 187 -11.73 -26.76 6.74
N ARG A 188 -11.81 -25.92 7.77
CA ARG A 188 -12.94 -25.90 8.71
C ARG A 188 -14.16 -25.26 8.06
N GLU A 189 -15.35 -25.55 8.60
CA GLU A 189 -16.59 -24.94 8.12
C GLU A 189 -16.56 -23.40 8.20
N SER A 190 -15.90 -22.84 9.22
CA SER A 190 -15.67 -21.40 9.36
C SER A 190 -14.78 -20.80 8.26
N ASP A 191 -13.93 -21.60 7.61
CA ASP A 191 -13.07 -21.13 6.53
C ASP A 191 -13.83 -20.90 5.22
N LYS A 192 -15.08 -21.38 5.11
CA LYS A 192 -15.98 -21.04 3.99
C LYS A 192 -16.34 -19.56 4.02
N GLU A 193 -16.73 -19.04 5.17
CA GLU A 193 -16.99 -17.61 5.37
C GLU A 193 -15.73 -16.79 5.09
N ARG A 194 -14.56 -17.27 5.57
CA ARG A 194 -13.27 -16.66 5.24
C ARG A 194 -13.08 -16.55 3.74
N LEU A 195 -13.21 -17.65 3.00
CA LEU A 195 -13.04 -17.68 1.56
C LEU A 195 -14.00 -16.72 0.83
N GLU A 196 -15.27 -16.66 1.23
CA GLU A 196 -16.23 -15.70 0.67
C GLU A 196 -15.76 -14.25 0.79
N HIS A 197 -15.22 -13.88 1.95
CA HIS A 197 -14.65 -12.56 2.17
C HIS A 197 -13.42 -12.33 1.27
N LEU A 198 -12.53 -13.31 1.15
CA LEU A 198 -11.33 -13.14 0.32
C LEU A 198 -11.68 -12.99 -1.17
N VAL A 199 -12.67 -13.75 -1.66
CA VAL A 199 -13.16 -13.65 -3.04
C VAL A 199 -13.75 -12.26 -3.31
N LYS A 200 -14.48 -11.66 -2.36
CA LYS A 200 -14.98 -10.28 -2.48
C LYS A 200 -13.85 -9.25 -2.64
N GLU A 201 -12.70 -9.49 -2.02
CA GLU A 201 -11.51 -8.62 -2.17
C GLU A 201 -10.72 -8.90 -3.45
N GLY A 202 -11.10 -9.91 -4.23
CA GLY A 202 -10.50 -10.22 -5.53
C GLY A 202 -9.22 -11.04 -5.46
N ILE A 203 -9.11 -12.00 -4.53
CA ILE A 203 -8.02 -12.99 -4.57
C ILE A 203 -8.00 -13.75 -5.90
N ASN A 204 -6.81 -14.10 -6.36
CA ASN A 204 -6.59 -14.77 -7.63
C ASN A 204 -6.28 -16.27 -7.48
N ALA A 205 -5.81 -16.70 -6.30
CA ALA A 205 -5.50 -18.09 -6.01
C ALA A 205 -5.77 -18.43 -4.54
N VAL A 206 -6.19 -19.66 -4.28
CA VAL A 206 -6.41 -20.19 -2.94
C VAL A 206 -5.53 -21.41 -2.73
N VAL A 207 -4.85 -21.48 -1.59
CA VAL A 207 -4.19 -22.70 -1.12
C VAL A 207 -4.92 -23.20 0.12
N ILE A 208 -5.25 -24.49 0.10
CA ILE A 208 -5.74 -25.17 1.29
C ILE A 208 -4.52 -25.53 2.14
N ASP A 209 -4.36 -24.89 3.28
CA ASP A 209 -3.22 -25.11 4.17
C ASP A 209 -3.51 -26.27 5.13
N SER A 210 -2.78 -27.35 4.93
CA SER A 210 -2.93 -28.60 5.66
C SER A 210 -1.59 -29.32 5.68
N SER A 211 -1.20 -29.82 6.85
CA SER A 211 0.00 -30.65 6.99
C SER A 211 -0.16 -32.02 6.30
N GLN A 212 -1.39 -32.49 6.10
CA GLN A 212 -1.73 -33.72 5.41
C GLN A 212 -3.07 -33.57 4.68
N GLY A 213 -3.00 -33.14 3.41
CA GLY A 213 -4.21 -32.75 2.64
C GLY A 213 -5.08 -33.90 2.13
N ASN A 214 -4.63 -35.15 2.22
CA ASN A 214 -5.45 -36.31 1.84
C ASN A 214 -6.26 -36.80 3.06
N SER A 215 -7.25 -36.01 3.43
CA SER A 215 -8.08 -36.19 4.64
C SER A 215 -9.55 -35.86 4.37
N LEU A 216 -10.44 -36.44 5.19
CA LEU A 216 -11.85 -36.09 5.29
C LEU A 216 -12.18 -35.22 6.52
N TYR A 217 -11.21 -35.04 7.43
CA TYR A 217 -11.45 -34.57 8.80
C TYR A 217 -10.66 -33.33 9.22
N GLN A 218 -9.63 -32.95 8.45
CA GLN A 218 -8.95 -31.70 8.73
C GLN A 218 -9.83 -30.55 8.29
#